data_AF-B0MIB9-F1
#
_entry.id   AF-B0MIB9-F1
#
_cell.length_a   1.000
_cell.length_b   1.000
_cell.length_c   1.000
_cell.angle_alpha   90.00
_cell.angle_beta   90.00
_cell.angle_gamma   90.00
#
_symmetry.space_group_name_H-M   'P 1'
#
loop_
_entity.id
_entity.type
_entity.pdbx_description
1 polymer ?
#
loop_
_entity_poly.entity_id
_entity_poly.type
_entity_poly.pdbx_seq_one_letter_code
_entity_poly.pdbx_strand_id
1 'polypeptide(L)'
;MNTKKYDHCGCCKDLPCSRYERDDPTKTPEENAAGLRVQINNLKEFEKRQKQENSSGSQDLQTVPGIGKRIAQHLNAIGIYCVDDLKGRDPEELYRMDCIQKGFTEDRCELYVFRCAVYYAEHEEHDPEKLKWWYWKDKE
;
A
#
# COMPACT_ATOMS: atom_id res chain seq x y z
N MET A 1 -20.20 9.61 -16.58
CA MET A 1 -19.61 8.38 -16.02
C MET A 1 -19.48 7.33 -17.11
N ASN A 2 -18.36 6.61 -17.17
CA ASN A 2 -18.16 5.55 -18.15
C ASN A 2 -19.01 4.31 -17.81
N THR A 3 -19.02 3.30 -18.70
CA THR A 3 -19.77 2.03 -18.47
C THR A 3 -19.31 1.27 -17.23
N LYS A 4 -18.15 1.62 -16.65
CA LYS A 4 -17.61 1.08 -15.41
C LYS A 4 -17.89 1.98 -14.18
N LYS A 5 -18.73 3.03 -14.31
CA LYS A 5 -19.11 4.00 -13.27
C LYS A 5 -17.97 4.82 -12.65
N TYR A 6 -16.78 4.81 -13.26
CA TYR A 6 -15.71 5.71 -12.84
C TYR A 6 -15.91 7.12 -13.41
N ASP A 7 -15.35 8.11 -12.71
CA ASP A 7 -15.37 9.51 -13.13
C ASP A 7 -14.65 9.72 -14.46
N HIS A 8 -13.61 8.91 -14.74
CA HIS A 8 -12.94 8.84 -16.05
C HIS A 8 -12.45 7.43 -16.37
N CYS A 9 -12.02 7.19 -17.61
CA CYS A 9 -11.54 5.88 -18.10
C CYS A 9 -10.21 5.40 -17.50
N GLY A 10 -9.55 6.19 -16.67
CA GLY A 10 -8.19 5.93 -16.13
C GLY A 10 -8.14 4.98 -14.92
N CYS A 11 -9.26 4.67 -14.28
CA CYS A 11 -9.33 3.75 -13.12
C CYS A 11 -9.70 2.31 -13.51
N CYS A 12 -9.61 1.96 -14.79
CA CYS A 12 -9.87 0.60 -15.25
C CYS A 12 -8.73 -0.34 -14.82
N LYS A 13 -9.05 -1.52 -14.30
CA LYS A 13 -8.06 -2.60 -14.04
C LYS A 13 -7.34 -3.06 -15.31
N ASP A 14 -8.03 -2.98 -16.46
CA ASP A 14 -7.52 -3.38 -17.78
C ASP A 14 -7.07 -2.12 -18.53
N LEU A 15 -5.92 -1.57 -18.15
CA LEU A 15 -5.33 -0.42 -18.83
C LEU A 15 -4.02 -0.85 -19.52
N PRO A 16 -3.84 -0.59 -20.83
CA PRO A 16 -4.81 -0.03 -21.78
C PRO A 16 -5.94 -1.02 -22.13
N CYS A 17 -7.17 -0.53 -22.32
CA CYS A 17 -8.29 -1.36 -22.78
C CYS A 17 -8.47 -1.27 -24.30
N SER A 18 -9.23 -2.18 -24.91
CA SER A 18 -9.52 -2.18 -26.37
C SER A 18 -10.17 -0.90 -26.92
N ARG A 19 -10.65 -0.01 -26.05
CA ARG A 19 -11.19 1.31 -26.43
C ARG A 19 -10.10 2.37 -26.61
N TYR A 20 -8.90 2.09 -26.11
CA TYR A 20 -7.69 2.92 -26.19
C TYR A 20 -6.93 2.70 -27.51
N GLU A 21 -7.07 1.53 -28.13
CA GLU A 21 -6.35 1.14 -29.34
C GLU A 21 -7.02 1.59 -30.65
N ARG A 22 -8.07 2.42 -30.56
CA ARG A 22 -8.78 2.90 -31.76
C ARG A 22 -8.17 4.22 -32.21
N ASP A 23 -7.72 4.25 -33.45
CA ASP A 23 -7.30 5.48 -34.11
C ASP A 23 -8.47 6.45 -34.21
N ASP A 24 -8.19 7.73 -34.00
CA ASP A 24 -9.14 8.80 -34.24
C ASP A 24 -9.24 9.01 -35.75
N PRO A 25 -10.42 8.79 -36.37
CA PRO A 25 -10.60 8.91 -37.81
C PRO A 25 -10.47 10.36 -38.30
N THR A 26 -10.41 11.34 -37.38
CA THR A 26 -10.20 12.75 -37.71
C THR A 26 -8.72 13.16 -37.76
N LYS A 27 -7.80 12.25 -37.42
CA LYS A 27 -6.36 12.51 -37.32
C LYS A 27 -5.56 11.70 -38.35
N THR A 28 -4.39 12.21 -38.71
CA THR A 28 -3.46 11.44 -39.53
C THR A 28 -2.87 10.26 -38.73
N PRO A 29 -2.34 9.23 -39.40
CA PRO A 29 -1.62 8.15 -38.74
C PRO A 29 -0.46 8.64 -37.86
N GLU A 30 0.24 9.69 -38.27
CA GLU A 30 1.34 10.29 -37.49
C GLU A 30 0.84 10.99 -36.22
N GLU A 31 -0.28 11.71 -36.31
CA GLU A 31 -0.92 12.35 -35.16
C GLU A 31 -1.49 11.33 -34.16
N ASN A 32 -2.10 10.25 -34.66
CA ASN A 32 -2.56 9.13 -33.84
C ASN A 32 -1.39 8.45 -33.12
N ALA A 33 -0.28 8.18 -33.82
CA ALA A 33 0.92 7.61 -33.22
C ALA A 33 1.57 8.54 -32.18
N ALA A 34 1.62 9.85 -32.44
CA ALA A 34 2.12 10.84 -31.48
C ALA A 34 1.22 10.93 -30.23
N GLY A 35 -0.10 10.96 -30.42
CA GLY A 35 -1.08 10.94 -29.34
C GLY A 35 -0.92 9.70 -28.45
N LEU A 36 -0.79 8.52 -29.06
CA LEU A 36 -0.57 7.26 -28.35
C LEU A 36 0.72 7.30 -27.50
N ARG A 37 1.83 7.82 -28.04
CA ARG A 37 3.09 7.97 -27.30
C ARG A 37 2.95 8.85 -26.06
N VAL A 38 2.30 10.01 -26.20
CA VAL A 38 2.03 10.92 -25.07
C VAL A 38 1.20 10.21 -24.01
N GLN A 39 0.15 9.50 -24.44
CA GLN A 39 -0.75 8.81 -23.53
C GLN A 39 -0.03 7.68 -22.77
N ILE A 40 0.81 6.88 -23.44
CA ILE A 40 1.65 5.86 -22.81
C ILE A 40 2.59 6.49 -21.78
N ASN A 41 3.23 7.61 -22.11
CA ASN A 41 4.11 8.30 -21.17
C ASN A 41 3.34 8.79 -19.94
N ASN A 42 2.16 9.39 -20.13
CA ASN A 42 1.31 9.81 -19.02
C ASN A 42 0.93 8.64 -18.10
N LEU A 43 0.64 7.46 -18.67
CA LEU A 43 0.37 6.24 -17.90
C LEU A 43 1.58 5.76 -17.12
N LYS A 44 2.78 5.75 -17.73
CA LYS A 44 4.03 5.42 -17.03
C LYS A 44 4.31 6.38 -15.88
N GLU A 45 4.09 7.69 -16.08
CA GLU A 45 4.26 8.69 -15.02
C GLU A 45 3.18 8.59 -13.93
N PHE A 46 1.96 8.18 -14.27
CA PHE A 46 0.93 7.87 -13.27
C PHE A 46 1.33 6.66 -12.42
N GLU A 47 1.79 5.57 -13.05
CA GLU A 47 2.26 4.38 -12.34
C GLU A 47 3.45 4.69 -11.41
N LYS A 48 4.39 5.53 -11.86
CA LYS A 48 5.51 6.00 -11.02
C LYS A 48 5.02 6.77 -9.80
N ARG A 49 4.08 7.70 -9.96
CA ARG A 49 3.49 8.48 -8.85
C ARG A 49 2.81 7.58 -7.82
N GLN A 50 2.00 6.63 -8.28
CA GLN A 50 1.35 5.64 -7.41
C GLN A 50 2.37 4.78 -6.63
N LYS A 51 3.48 4.37 -7.28
CA LYS A 51 4.58 3.67 -6.59
C LYS A 51 5.29 4.55 -5.57
N GLN A 52 5.42 5.84 -5.85
CA GLN A 52 6.11 6.79 -4.98
C GLN A 52 5.27 7.14 -3.74
N GLU A 53 3.96 7.35 -3.90
CA GLU A 53 3.00 7.55 -2.80
C GLU A 53 2.92 6.34 -1.86
N ASN A 54 2.92 5.11 -2.41
CA ASN A 54 2.99 3.89 -1.60
C ASN A 54 4.36 3.67 -0.92
N SER A 55 5.40 4.39 -1.35
CA SER A 55 6.76 4.24 -0.81
C SER A 55 7.07 5.20 0.35
N SER A 56 6.43 6.38 0.43
CA SER A 56 6.78 7.38 1.45
C SER A 56 6.28 7.04 2.86
N GLY A 57 5.04 6.54 3.00
CA GLY A 57 4.55 6.02 4.30
C GLY A 57 5.25 4.72 4.72
N SER A 58 5.64 3.91 3.73
CA SER A 58 6.36 2.66 3.99
C SER A 58 7.73 2.87 4.66
N GLN A 59 8.42 3.99 4.43
CA GLN A 59 9.78 4.20 4.95
C GLN A 59 9.82 4.47 6.46
N ASP A 60 8.84 5.21 6.98
CA ASP A 60 8.78 5.51 8.41
C ASP A 60 8.46 4.26 9.23
N LEU A 61 7.46 3.48 8.81
CA LEU A 61 7.11 2.20 9.45
C LEU A 61 8.27 1.18 9.47
N GLN A 62 9.19 1.26 8.51
CA GLN A 62 10.37 0.39 8.44
C GLN A 62 11.44 0.73 9.51
N THR A 63 11.28 1.82 10.27
CA THR A 63 12.13 2.11 11.43
C THR A 63 11.84 1.17 12.61
N VAL A 64 10.63 0.59 12.65
CA VAL A 64 10.23 -0.37 13.67
C VAL A 64 10.97 -1.70 13.47
N PRO A 65 11.66 -2.22 14.50
CA PRO A 65 12.27 -3.55 14.43
C PRO A 65 11.27 -4.64 14.05
N GLY A 66 11.59 -5.42 13.02
CA GLY A 66 10.72 -6.49 12.52
C GLY A 66 9.76 -6.08 11.40
N ILE A 67 9.59 -4.78 11.11
CA ILE A 67 8.80 -4.31 9.98
C ILE A 67 9.68 -4.09 8.75
N GLY A 68 9.58 -5.00 7.78
CA GLY A 68 10.13 -4.81 6.45
C GLY A 68 9.12 -4.19 5.48
N LYS A 69 9.54 -3.89 4.24
CA LYS A 69 8.67 -3.36 3.16
C LYS A 69 7.31 -4.06 3.04
N ARG A 70 7.28 -5.40 3.17
CA ARG A 70 6.05 -6.18 3.03
C ARG A 70 5.05 -5.90 4.15
N ILE A 71 5.52 -5.89 5.40
CA ILE A 71 4.65 -5.61 6.56
C ILE A 71 4.23 -4.14 6.57
N ALA A 72 5.11 -3.22 6.17
CA ALA A 72 4.72 -1.81 5.98
C ALA A 72 3.61 -1.64 4.94
N GLN A 73 3.63 -2.42 3.85
CA GLN A 73 2.54 -2.43 2.86
C GLN A 73 1.24 -3.01 3.42
N HIS A 74 1.30 -4.04 4.26
CA HIS A 74 0.13 -4.58 4.96
C HIS A 74 -0.51 -3.52 5.87
N LEU A 75 0.31 -2.82 6.65
CA LEU A 75 -0.12 -1.71 7.51
C LEU A 75 -0.75 -0.56 6.71
N ASN A 76 -0.12 -0.14 5.61
CA ASN A 76 -0.69 0.88 4.71
C ASN A 76 -2.05 0.45 4.16
N ALA A 77 -2.22 -0.84 3.82
CA ALA A 77 -3.48 -1.36 3.28
C ALA A 77 -4.63 -1.32 4.30
N ILE A 78 -4.33 -1.31 5.61
CA ILE A 78 -5.30 -1.15 6.69
C ILE A 78 -5.35 0.27 7.27
N GLY A 79 -4.72 1.24 6.61
CA GLY A 79 -4.81 2.67 6.93
C GLY A 79 -3.78 3.18 7.94
N ILE A 80 -2.68 2.46 8.16
CA ILE A 80 -1.55 2.88 9.01
C ILE A 80 -0.39 3.30 8.09
N TYR A 81 -0.03 4.59 8.09
CA TYR A 81 0.95 5.15 7.15
C TYR A 81 2.25 5.62 7.80
N CYS A 82 2.29 5.77 9.12
CA CYS A 82 3.49 6.15 9.88
C CYS A 82 3.50 5.50 11.27
N VAL A 83 4.63 5.62 11.98
CA VAL A 83 4.79 5.12 13.35
C VAL A 83 3.79 5.76 14.29
N ASP A 84 3.49 7.05 14.12
CA ASP A 84 2.52 7.75 14.97
C ASP A 84 1.09 7.20 14.86
N ASP A 85 0.69 6.68 13.69
CA ASP A 85 -0.63 6.08 13.49
C ASP A 85 -0.83 4.79 14.32
N LEU A 86 0.26 4.17 14.79
CA LEU A 86 0.23 2.97 15.63
C LEU A 86 -0.05 3.28 17.11
N LYS A 87 0.14 4.53 17.56
CA LYS A 87 -0.03 4.91 18.98
C LYS A 87 -1.47 4.68 19.44
N GLY A 88 -1.65 3.93 20.53
CA GLY A 88 -2.97 3.64 21.10
C GLY A 88 -3.83 2.70 20.26
N ARG A 89 -3.28 2.07 19.22
CA ARG A 89 -3.99 1.03 18.43
C ARG A 89 -3.93 -0.30 19.17
N ASP A 90 -5.00 -1.08 19.08
CA ASP A 90 -5.01 -2.48 19.53
C ASP A 90 -4.29 -3.37 18.49
N PRO A 91 -3.16 -4.02 18.84
CA PRO A 91 -2.47 -4.94 17.94
C PRO A 91 -3.35 -6.09 17.44
N GLU A 92 -4.29 -6.57 18.25
CA GLU A 92 -5.22 -7.63 17.85
C GLU A 92 -6.23 -7.11 16.81
N GLU A 93 -6.65 -5.85 16.93
CA GLU A 93 -7.48 -5.21 15.92
C GLU A 93 -6.73 -5.03 14.60
N LEU A 94 -5.48 -4.55 14.65
CA LEU A 94 -4.64 -4.43 13.46
C LEU A 94 -4.48 -5.78 12.75
N TYR A 95 -4.24 -6.85 13.51
CA TYR A 95 -4.17 -8.20 12.97
C TYR A 95 -5.48 -8.68 12.34
N ARG A 96 -6.63 -8.43 12.99
CA ARG A 96 -7.95 -8.74 12.43
C ARG A 96 -8.20 -7.98 11.13
N MET A 97 -7.90 -6.69 11.10
CA MET A 97 -8.05 -5.84 9.92
C MET A 97 -7.18 -6.34 8.77
N ASP A 98 -5.93 -6.72 9.04
CA ASP A 98 -5.02 -7.26 8.03
C ASP A 98 -5.52 -8.59 7.45
N CYS A 99 -5.99 -9.52 8.29
CA CYS A 99 -6.58 -10.78 7.83
C CYS A 99 -7.82 -10.54 6.95
N ILE A 100 -8.70 -9.62 7.36
CA ILE A 100 -9.89 -9.23 6.57
C ILE A 100 -9.46 -8.63 5.23
N GLN A 101 -8.47 -7.74 5.22
CA GLN A 101 -7.95 -7.08 4.03
C GLN A 101 -7.31 -8.07 3.05
N LYS A 102 -6.62 -9.09 3.56
CA LYS A 102 -6.02 -10.17 2.75
C LYS A 102 -7.03 -11.22 2.29
N GLY A 103 -8.15 -11.36 3.00
CA GLY A 103 -9.17 -12.38 2.76
C GLY A 103 -8.80 -13.77 3.28
N PHE A 104 -7.76 -13.88 4.11
CA PHE A 104 -7.35 -15.12 4.77
C PHE A 104 -6.72 -14.80 6.13
N THR A 105 -6.65 -15.80 7.01
CA THR A 105 -6.00 -15.67 8.32
C THR A 105 -4.49 -15.86 8.17
N GLU A 106 -3.72 -14.87 8.59
CA GLU A 106 -2.26 -14.95 8.62
C GLU A 106 -1.74 -15.85 9.74
N ASP A 107 -0.43 -16.08 9.75
CA ASP A 107 0.23 -16.69 10.89
C ASP A 107 0.28 -15.73 12.09
N ARG A 108 0.17 -16.28 13.32
CA ARG A 108 0.23 -15.48 14.56
C ARG A 108 1.55 -14.72 14.75
N CYS A 109 2.60 -15.04 14.00
CA CYS A 109 3.83 -14.25 14.05
C CYS A 109 3.62 -12.80 13.59
N GLU A 110 2.67 -12.53 12.68
CA GLU A 110 2.34 -11.17 12.24
C GLU A 110 1.76 -10.34 13.39
N LEU A 111 0.86 -10.94 14.20
CA LEU A 111 0.33 -10.32 15.42
C LEU A 111 1.45 -9.92 16.39
N TYR A 112 2.47 -10.75 16.55
CA TYR A 112 3.60 -10.44 17.44
C TYR A 112 4.44 -9.27 16.92
N VAL A 113 4.55 -9.13 15.60
CA VAL A 113 5.15 -7.95 14.98
C VAL A 113 4.31 -6.71 15.24
N PHE A 114 2.97 -6.78 15.13
CA PHE A 114 2.10 -5.63 15.43
C PHE A 114 2.15 -5.20 16.89
N ARG A 115 2.25 -6.15 17.84
CA ARG A 115 2.46 -5.82 19.26
C ARG A 115 3.77 -5.10 19.50
N CYS A 116 4.84 -5.58 18.88
CA CYS A 116 6.14 -4.92 18.90
C CYS A 116 6.08 -3.51 18.31
N ALA A 117 5.32 -3.34 17.23
CA ALA A 117 5.17 -2.06 16.55
C ALA A 117 4.39 -1.02 17.35
N VAL A 118 3.29 -1.42 17.99
CA VAL A 118 2.54 -0.53 18.88
C VAL A 118 3.38 -0.15 20.10
N TYR A 119 4.06 -1.12 20.73
CA TYR A 119 4.97 -0.82 21.83
C TYR A 119 6.06 0.18 21.42
N TYR A 120 6.68 -0.02 20.25
CA TYR A 120 7.69 0.87 19.72
C TYR A 120 7.15 2.29 19.53
N ALA A 121 5.93 2.43 18.99
CA ALA A 121 5.30 3.71 18.75
C ALA A 121 4.92 4.44 20.06
N GLU A 122 4.52 3.71 21.10
CA GLU A 122 4.05 4.27 22.37
C GLU A 122 5.17 4.75 23.31
N HIS A 123 6.42 4.35 23.06
CA HIS A 123 7.55 4.64 23.94
C HIS A 123 8.63 5.42 23.21
N GLU A 124 9.21 6.43 23.86
CA GLU A 124 10.40 7.14 23.33
C GLU A 124 11.69 6.42 23.74
N GLU A 125 11.71 5.84 24.94
CA GLU A 125 12.80 4.99 25.44
C GLU A 125 12.36 3.52 25.44
N HIS A 126 13.10 2.67 24.74
CA HIS A 126 12.74 1.27 24.54
C HIS A 126 13.64 0.31 25.31
N ASP A 127 13.04 -0.66 25.99
CA ASP A 127 13.71 -1.90 26.40
C ASP A 127 14.15 -2.72 25.15
N PRO A 128 15.46 -2.98 24.96
CA PRO A 128 15.98 -3.74 23.83
C PRO A 128 15.38 -5.14 23.68
N GLU A 129 14.94 -5.78 24.76
CA GLU A 129 14.34 -7.11 24.68
C GLU A 129 12.93 -7.06 24.09
N LYS A 130 12.18 -5.99 24.39
CA LYS A 130 10.82 -5.77 23.87
C LYS A 130 10.80 -5.33 22.40
N LEU A 131 11.95 -4.93 21.86
CA LEU A 131 12.12 -4.64 20.43
C LEU A 131 12.26 -5.91 19.57
N LYS A 132 12.35 -7.08 20.20
CA LYS A 132 12.36 -8.35 19.49
C LYS A 132 10.93 -8.84 19.35
N TRP A 133 10.40 -8.93 18.13
CA TRP A 133 9.01 -9.35 17.92
C TRP A 133 8.65 -10.68 18.62
N TRP A 134 9.59 -11.63 18.73
CA TRP A 134 9.35 -12.91 19.39
C TRP A 134 9.17 -12.82 20.92
N TYR A 135 9.57 -11.71 21.55
CA TYR A 135 9.25 -11.42 22.95
C TYR A 135 7.74 -11.40 23.21
N TRP A 136 6.98 -10.95 22.19
CA TRP A 136 5.52 -10.78 22.25
C TRP A 136 4.74 -12.06 21.99
N LYS A 137 5.45 -13.17 21.72
CA LYS A 137 4.86 -14.48 21.64
C LYS A 137 4.23 -14.84 22.99
N ASP A 138 2.99 -15.33 22.96
CA ASP A 138 2.21 -15.77 24.13
C ASP A 138 1.96 -14.68 25.19
N LYS A 139 2.19 -13.40 24.85
CA LYS A 139 1.72 -12.27 25.66
C LYS A 139 0.26 -11.97 25.36
N GLU A 140 -0.41 -11.25 26.26
CA GLU A 140 -1.74 -10.69 26.03
C GLU A 140 -1.61 -9.18 25.82
#